data_AF-A0A317WX04-F1
#
_entry.id   AF-A0A317WX04-F1
#
_cell.length_a   1.000
_cell.length_b   1.000
_cell.length_c   1.000
_cell.angle_alpha   90.00
_cell.angle_beta   90.00
_cell.angle_gamma   90.00
#
_symmetry.space_group_name_H-M   'P 1'
#
loop_
_entity.id
_entity.type
_entity.pdbx_description
1 polymer ?
#
loop_
_entity_poly.entity_id
_entity_poly.type
_entity_poly.pdbx_seq_one_letter_code
_entity_poly.pdbx_strand_id
1 'polypeptide(L)'
;MISTNQTSGTHHLLLSDNSLQQSIPICFQYPNSTIIKRISQFIFITYTPPTMPPPRPRIYTLSPSTTHRLGTHPQSIAPIIRSELTKPTPSPYIVFSHVPPTFIDKSKHNPHKHLGTPSTRITYDEVSRILIVKIPSPLHTRATAAFTYQILASLDNMGLLSEVNKRRRTRVTDMLVSKEPDSSFARRDCSDGWPSVVVECGWWGSLGHLRRDVEM
;
A
#
# COMPACT_ATOMS: atom_id res chain seq x y z
N MET A 1 -20.43 29.91 -28.55
CA MET A 1 -21.09 28.97 -27.63
C MET A 1 -20.67 27.56 -27.99
N ILE A 2 -19.75 26.97 -27.22
CA ILE A 2 -19.35 25.57 -27.40
C ILE A 2 -19.92 24.83 -26.19
N SER A 3 -20.92 24.00 -26.43
CA SER A 3 -21.49 23.08 -25.44
C SER A 3 -20.53 21.91 -25.31
N THR A 4 -19.94 21.73 -24.13
CA THR A 4 -19.20 20.51 -23.77
C THR A 4 -20.10 19.66 -22.87
N ASN A 5 -20.72 18.63 -23.47
CA ASN A 5 -21.37 17.56 -22.74
C ASN A 5 -20.30 16.78 -21.95
N GLN A 6 -20.29 16.94 -20.63
CA GLN A 6 -19.61 16.04 -19.70
C GLN A 6 -20.47 14.80 -19.50
N THR A 7 -20.04 13.66 -20.04
CA THR A 7 -20.55 12.35 -19.61
C THR A 7 -19.87 11.98 -18.30
N SER A 8 -20.59 12.16 -17.19
CA SER A 8 -20.27 11.55 -15.90
C SER A 8 -20.38 10.03 -16.03
N GLY A 9 -19.26 9.36 -16.24
CA GLY A 9 -19.19 7.90 -16.23
C GLY A 9 -19.31 7.38 -14.80
N THR A 10 -20.50 6.93 -14.42
CA THR A 10 -20.71 6.16 -13.19
C THR A 10 -20.05 4.79 -13.36
N HIS A 11 -18.86 4.60 -12.79
CA HIS A 11 -18.25 3.28 -12.69
C HIS A 11 -18.98 2.47 -11.63
N HIS A 12 -19.95 1.65 -12.06
CA HIS A 12 -20.59 0.66 -11.20
C HIS A 12 -19.55 -0.39 -10.77
N LEU A 13 -19.22 -0.39 -9.49
CA LEU A 13 -18.40 -1.43 -8.86
C LEU A 13 -19.31 -2.65 -8.64
N LEU A 14 -19.42 -3.53 -9.63
CA LEU A 14 -20.09 -4.82 -9.48
C LEU A 14 -19.13 -5.77 -8.75
N LEU A 15 -19.32 -5.93 -7.44
CA LEU A 15 -18.72 -7.02 -6.68
C LEU A 15 -19.53 -8.27 -6.99
N SER A 16 -19.03 -9.12 -7.89
CA SER A 16 -19.66 -10.43 -8.14
C SER A 16 -19.26 -11.41 -7.05
N ASP A 17 -20.24 -12.06 -6.43
CA ASP A 17 -20.05 -13.26 -5.62
C ASP A 17 -19.49 -14.38 -6.50
N ASN A 18 -18.17 -14.52 -6.55
CA ASN A 18 -17.48 -15.77 -6.86
C ASN A 18 -16.00 -15.65 -6.47
N SER A 19 -15.46 -16.75 -5.98
CA SER A 19 -14.17 -16.99 -5.31
C SER A 19 -12.90 -16.72 -6.14
N LEU A 20 -12.89 -15.68 -6.97
CA LEU A 20 -11.73 -15.23 -7.74
C LEU A 20 -11.27 -13.86 -7.22
N GLN A 21 -9.98 -13.76 -6.87
CA GLN A 21 -9.34 -12.50 -6.53
C GLN A 21 -9.45 -11.54 -7.72
N GLN A 22 -10.38 -10.57 -7.63
CA GLN A 22 -10.61 -9.61 -8.71
C GLN A 22 -9.77 -8.35 -8.46
N SER A 23 -8.72 -8.15 -9.26
CA SER A 23 -8.00 -6.87 -9.32
C SER A 23 -8.68 -5.94 -10.32
N ILE A 24 -9.17 -4.79 -9.86
CA ILE A 24 -9.69 -3.74 -10.73
C ILE A 24 -8.65 -2.61 -10.77
N PRO A 25 -7.79 -2.52 -11.81
CA PRO A 25 -6.82 -1.44 -11.92
C PRO A 25 -7.56 -0.15 -12.24
N ILE A 26 -7.57 0.79 -11.29
CA ILE A 26 -8.15 2.12 -11.50
C ILE A 26 -7.00 3.10 -11.72
N CYS A 27 -6.94 3.70 -12.90
CA CYS A 27 -5.96 4.73 -13.27
C CYS A 27 -6.58 6.10 -13.05
N PHE A 28 -5.97 6.90 -12.16
CA PHE A 28 -6.35 8.30 -12.00
C PHE A 28 -5.57 9.16 -13.01
N GLN A 29 -6.28 9.80 -13.94
CA GLN A 29 -5.74 10.88 -14.75
C GLN A 29 -6.20 12.21 -14.15
N TYR A 30 -5.26 13.05 -13.69
CA TYR A 30 -5.57 14.38 -13.18
C TYR A 30 -5.66 15.37 -14.36
N PRO A 31 -6.83 15.97 -14.65
CA PRO A 31 -7.05 16.66 -15.92
C PRO A 31 -6.45 18.06 -16.03
N ASN A 32 -5.87 18.67 -14.99
CA ASN A 32 -5.46 20.08 -15.03
C ASN A 32 -4.15 20.38 -14.29
N SER A 33 -3.02 20.01 -14.88
CA SER A 33 -1.74 20.62 -14.52
C SER A 33 -0.80 20.62 -15.72
N THR A 34 -0.62 21.79 -16.32
CA THR A 34 0.18 22.04 -17.53
C THR A 34 1.69 21.77 -17.32
N ILE A 35 2.11 21.39 -16.11
CA ILE A 35 3.49 21.05 -15.74
C ILE A 35 3.48 19.86 -14.77
N ILE A 36 2.91 18.71 -15.14
CA ILE A 36 3.19 17.44 -14.44
C ILE A 36 3.37 16.35 -15.49
N LYS A 37 4.61 15.84 -15.61
CA LYS A 37 4.92 14.57 -16.29
C LYS A 37 3.89 13.54 -15.86
N ARG A 38 3.25 12.83 -16.79
CA ARG A 38 2.29 11.73 -16.54
C ARG A 38 2.81 10.80 -15.43
N ILE A 39 2.38 11.01 -14.19
CA ILE A 39 2.57 10.04 -13.11
C ILE A 39 1.29 9.23 -13.07
N SER A 40 1.27 8.14 -13.82
CA SER A 40 0.23 7.12 -13.67
C SER A 40 0.40 6.48 -12.30
N GLN A 41 -0.66 6.49 -11.50
CA GLN A 41 -0.76 5.71 -10.27
C GLN A 41 -1.87 4.69 -10.46
N PHE A 42 -1.61 3.46 -10.06
CA PHE A 42 -2.62 2.41 -10.04
C PHE A 42 -2.93 2.08 -8.60
N ILE A 43 -4.20 1.81 -8.37
CA ILE A 43 -4.70 1.31 -7.10
C ILE A 43 -5.24 -0.08 -7.33
N PHE A 44 -4.90 -0.97 -6.41
CA PHE A 44 -5.34 -2.35 -6.41
C PHE A 44 -6.18 -2.59 -5.16
N ILE A 45 -7.29 -3.29 -5.37
CA ILE A 45 -8.07 -3.92 -4.32
C ILE A 45 -7.67 -5.39 -4.33
N THR A 46 -7.20 -5.88 -3.19
CA THR A 46 -7.08 -7.31 -2.95
C THR A 46 -8.12 -7.70 -1.92
N TYR A 47 -8.93 -8.72 -2.25
CA TYR A 47 -9.66 -9.49 -1.26
C TYR A 47 -8.74 -10.60 -0.77
N THR A 48 -8.43 -10.59 0.53
CA THR A 48 -7.68 -11.65 1.18
C THR A 48 -8.66 -12.51 1.98
N PRO A 49 -8.85 -13.79 1.62
CA PRO A 49 -9.59 -14.72 2.46
C PRO A 49 -8.94 -14.78 3.85
N PRO A 50 -9.71 -15.04 4.93
CA PRO A 50 -9.19 -15.07 6.31
C PRO A 50 -8.03 -16.05 6.57
N THR A 51 -7.78 -16.98 5.64
CA THR A 51 -6.84 -18.09 5.80
C THR A 51 -5.59 -17.99 4.92
N MET A 52 -5.49 -17.00 4.03
CA MET A 52 -4.33 -16.92 3.12
C MET A 52 -3.22 -16.02 3.68
N PRO A 53 -1.96 -16.52 3.69
CA PRO A 53 -0.83 -15.71 4.10
C PRO A 53 -0.56 -14.58 3.10
N PRO A 54 0.00 -13.44 3.54
CA PRO A 54 0.29 -12.33 2.65
C PRO A 54 1.41 -12.76 1.69
N PRO A 55 1.32 -12.38 0.41
CA PRO A 55 2.35 -12.72 -0.56
C PRO A 55 3.70 -12.14 -0.13
N ARG A 56 4.77 -12.95 -0.24
CA ARG A 56 6.12 -12.50 0.11
C ARG A 56 6.56 -11.36 -0.82
N PRO A 57 7.20 -10.31 -0.29
CA PRO A 57 7.64 -9.18 -1.08
C PRO A 57 8.71 -9.59 -2.11
N ARG A 58 8.47 -9.29 -3.39
CA ARG A 58 9.44 -9.51 -4.49
C ARG A 58 10.23 -8.22 -4.72
N ILE A 59 11.56 -8.29 -4.63
CA ILE A 59 12.45 -7.10 -4.60
C ILE A 59 12.86 -6.62 -5.99
N TYR A 60 12.90 -7.51 -6.98
CA TYR A 60 13.46 -7.25 -8.32
C TYR A 60 12.66 -6.24 -9.18
N THR A 61 11.67 -5.58 -8.59
CA THR A 61 10.50 -5.05 -9.33
C THR A 61 10.01 -3.73 -8.78
N LEU A 62 10.77 -3.15 -7.86
CA LEU A 62 10.54 -1.80 -7.33
C LEU A 62 10.97 -0.76 -8.37
N SER A 63 10.67 0.52 -8.10
CA SER A 63 11.09 1.63 -8.97
C SER A 63 12.60 1.53 -9.32
N PRO A 64 13.03 1.84 -10.54
CA PRO A 64 14.46 1.94 -10.87
C PRO A 64 15.22 2.92 -9.97
N SER A 65 14.51 3.88 -9.38
CA SER A 65 15.06 4.84 -8.41
C SER A 65 15.19 4.29 -6.98
N THR A 66 14.87 3.01 -6.75
CA THR A 66 14.90 2.39 -5.41
C THR A 66 16.30 2.44 -4.81
N THR A 67 16.39 2.91 -3.56
CA THR A 67 17.65 2.94 -2.83
C THR A 67 17.89 1.59 -2.17
N HIS A 68 18.97 0.90 -2.52
CA HIS A 68 19.39 -0.35 -1.85
C HIS A 68 20.47 -0.07 -0.79
N ARG A 69 20.34 -0.70 0.37
CA ARG A 69 21.25 -0.55 1.53
C ARG A 69 21.44 -1.86 2.28
N LEU A 70 22.53 -1.93 3.05
CA LEU A 70 22.74 -2.97 4.07
C LEU A 70 22.10 -2.51 5.38
N GLY A 71 21.34 -3.39 6.01
CA GLY A 71 20.66 -3.14 7.28
C GLY A 71 21.16 -4.02 8.42
N THR A 72 22.43 -4.41 8.38
CA THR A 72 23.08 -5.25 9.40
C THR A 72 23.11 -4.60 10.79
N HIS A 73 23.10 -3.26 10.84
CA HIS A 73 23.10 -2.49 12.07
C HIS A 73 21.79 -1.71 12.24
N PRO A 74 20.92 -2.11 13.18
CA PRO A 74 19.70 -1.41 13.58
C PRO A 74 19.81 0.13 13.65
N GLN A 75 20.89 0.61 14.24
CA GLN A 75 21.13 2.02 14.51
C GLN A 75 21.35 2.85 13.22
N SER A 76 21.70 2.22 12.09
CA SER A 76 21.95 2.92 10.83
C SER A 76 20.69 3.10 9.98
N ILE A 77 19.67 2.26 10.16
CA ILE A 77 18.47 2.23 9.30
C ILE A 77 17.64 3.52 9.44
N ALA A 78 17.29 3.91 10.67
CA ALA A 78 16.46 5.10 10.89
C ALA A 78 17.11 6.41 10.40
N PRO A 79 18.40 6.68 10.65
CA PRO A 79 19.09 7.83 10.06
C PRO A 79 19.06 7.85 8.54
N ILE A 80 19.22 6.69 7.87
CA ILE A 80 19.13 6.59 6.41
C ILE A 80 17.74 6.96 5.93
N ILE A 81 16.69 6.44 6.57
CA ILE A 81 15.31 6.76 6.20
C ILE A 81 15.03 8.25 6.36
N ARG A 82 15.48 8.87 7.47
CA ARG A 82 15.34 10.32 7.68
C ARG A 82 16.08 11.12 6.62
N SER A 83 17.32 10.73 6.28
CA SER A 83 18.09 11.40 5.23
C SER A 83 17.46 11.24 3.85
N GLU A 84 16.80 10.12 3.56
CA GLU A 84 16.06 9.96 2.31
C GLU A 84 14.85 10.89 2.26
N LEU A 85 14.11 11.00 3.36
CA LEU A 85 12.91 11.83 3.48
C LEU A 85 13.17 13.33 3.31
N THR A 86 14.40 13.80 3.55
CA THR A 86 14.77 15.21 3.39
C THR A 86 15.25 15.56 1.98
N LYS A 87 15.39 14.59 1.08
CA LYS A 87 15.78 14.86 -0.31
C LYS A 87 14.68 15.62 -1.05
N PRO A 88 15.02 16.53 -1.99
CA PRO A 88 14.02 17.19 -2.85
C PRO A 88 13.17 16.19 -3.64
N THR A 89 13.79 15.08 -4.06
CA THR A 89 13.14 13.97 -4.76
C THR A 89 13.52 12.66 -4.06
N PRO A 90 12.81 12.27 -2.99
CA PRO A 90 13.10 11.03 -2.28
C PRO A 90 12.83 9.82 -3.18
N SER A 91 13.60 8.76 -3.01
CA SER A 91 13.21 7.47 -3.60
C SER A 91 11.86 7.01 -3.01
N PRO A 92 10.93 6.49 -3.84
CA PRO A 92 9.67 5.95 -3.36
C PRO A 92 9.85 4.69 -2.48
N TYR A 93 11.01 4.03 -2.57
CA TYR A 93 11.35 2.85 -1.77
C TYR A 93 12.81 2.87 -1.31
N ILE A 94 13.05 2.35 -0.11
CA ILE A 94 14.35 1.95 0.37
C ILE A 94 14.29 0.46 0.71
N VAL A 95 15.25 -0.31 0.22
CA VAL A 95 15.38 -1.73 0.53
C VAL A 95 16.63 -1.93 1.36
N PHE A 96 16.45 -2.46 2.56
CA PHE A 96 17.53 -2.92 3.41
C PHE A 96 17.60 -4.45 3.36
N SER A 97 18.77 -4.97 3.03
CA SER A 97 19.07 -6.41 3.11
C SER A 97 19.79 -6.77 4.40
N HIS A 98 19.76 -8.04 4.77
CA HIS A 98 20.44 -8.58 5.96
C HIS A 98 19.97 -7.95 7.28
N VAL A 99 18.69 -7.57 7.36
CA VAL A 99 18.10 -6.98 8.57
C VAL A 99 17.77 -8.09 9.58
N PRO A 100 18.38 -8.08 10.79
CA PRO A 100 18.13 -9.11 11.79
C PRO A 100 16.68 -9.09 12.32
N PRO A 101 16.04 -10.26 12.54
CA PRO A 101 14.66 -10.33 13.07
C PRO A 101 14.50 -9.63 14.43
N THR A 102 15.51 -9.78 15.29
CA THR A 102 15.57 -9.19 16.64
C THR A 102 15.42 -7.67 16.65
N PHE A 103 15.70 -7.00 15.53
CA PHE A 103 15.47 -5.58 15.37
C PHE A 103 14.01 -5.24 15.11
N ILE A 104 13.38 -6.03 14.25
CA ILE A 104 11.98 -5.83 13.87
C ILE A 104 11.06 -6.17 15.04
N ASP A 105 11.44 -7.14 15.87
CA ASP A 105 10.73 -7.47 17.11
C ASP A 105 10.51 -6.26 18.02
N LYS A 106 11.56 -5.45 18.22
CA LYS A 106 11.49 -4.20 19.01
C LYS A 106 10.58 -3.16 18.38
N SER A 107 10.37 -3.25 17.07
CA SER A 107 9.55 -2.33 16.29
C SER A 107 8.09 -2.78 16.16
N LYS A 108 7.74 -4.02 16.55
CA LYS A 108 6.41 -4.62 16.33
C LYS A 108 5.26 -3.74 16.81
N HIS A 109 5.38 -3.14 17.99
CA HIS A 109 4.34 -2.30 18.59
C HIS A 109 4.44 -0.82 18.20
N ASN A 110 5.61 -0.35 17.76
CA ASN A 110 5.80 1.04 17.40
C ASN A 110 6.86 1.20 16.29
N PRO A 111 6.55 0.76 15.06
CA PRO A 111 7.52 0.68 13.98
C PRO A 111 8.03 2.06 13.56
N HIS A 112 7.18 3.08 13.67
CA HIS A 112 7.54 4.46 13.33
C HIS A 112 8.38 5.17 14.42
N LYS A 113 8.47 4.62 15.63
CA LYS A 113 9.42 5.12 16.65
C LYS A 113 10.85 4.61 16.37
N HIS A 114 10.96 3.37 15.88
CA HIS A 114 12.25 2.67 15.79
C HIS A 114 12.83 2.59 14.38
N LEU A 115 11.97 2.48 13.36
CA LEU A 115 12.38 2.25 11.97
C LEU A 115 12.16 3.48 11.10
N GLY A 116 10.98 4.08 11.17
CA GLY A 116 10.56 5.05 10.17
C GLY A 116 10.03 6.35 10.74
N THR A 117 9.10 6.93 10.00
CA THR A 117 8.24 8.04 10.43
C THR A 117 6.79 7.65 10.15
N PRO A 118 5.80 8.33 10.75
CA PRO A 118 4.38 8.05 10.49
C PRO A 118 3.97 8.17 9.01
N SER A 119 4.79 8.81 8.16
CA SER A 119 4.51 8.94 6.73
C SER A 119 4.93 7.70 5.92
N THR A 120 5.88 6.89 6.40
CA THR A 120 6.41 5.69 5.71
C THR A 120 5.47 4.48 5.80
N ARG A 121 5.64 3.48 4.92
CA ARG A 121 5.12 2.12 5.12
C ARG A 121 6.26 1.15 5.19
N ILE A 122 6.14 0.18 6.08
CA ILE A 122 7.20 -0.77 6.35
C ILE A 122 6.69 -2.18 6.04
N THR A 123 7.46 -2.90 5.23
CA THR A 123 7.29 -4.33 4.99
C THR A 123 8.57 -5.05 5.40
N TYR A 124 8.46 -6.15 6.12
CA TYR A 124 9.58 -7.00 6.52
C TYR A 124 9.28 -8.46 6.18
N ASP A 125 10.23 -9.11 5.51
CA ASP A 125 10.26 -10.56 5.32
C ASP A 125 11.44 -11.12 6.11
N GLU A 126 11.11 -11.88 7.15
CA GLU A 126 12.08 -12.44 8.10
C GLU A 126 12.95 -13.52 7.45
N VAL A 127 12.38 -14.34 6.55
CA VAL A 127 13.12 -15.42 5.87
C VAL A 127 14.20 -14.83 5.00
N SER A 128 13.85 -13.84 4.19
CA SER A 128 14.79 -13.17 3.29
C SER A 128 15.62 -12.09 4.01
N ARG A 129 15.31 -11.78 5.28
CA ARG A 129 15.90 -10.68 6.06
C ARG A 129 15.88 -9.35 5.33
N ILE A 130 14.75 -9.06 4.69
CA ILE A 130 14.58 -7.86 3.87
C ILE A 130 13.53 -6.95 4.49
N LEU A 131 13.94 -5.70 4.69
CA LEU A 131 13.08 -4.60 5.11
C LEU A 131 12.89 -3.65 3.94
N ILE A 132 11.65 -3.46 3.51
CA ILE A 132 11.25 -2.49 2.50
C ILE A 132 10.55 -1.33 3.20
N VAL A 133 11.05 -0.13 2.98
CA VAL A 133 10.44 1.11 3.47
C VAL A 133 9.92 1.88 2.26
N LYS A 134 8.60 1.96 2.14
CA LYS A 134 7.90 2.80 1.18
C LYS A 134 7.84 4.23 1.70
N ILE A 135 8.13 5.18 0.82
CA ILE A 135 8.00 6.62 1.06
C ILE A 135 6.89 7.16 0.13
N PRO A 136 5.64 7.21 0.62
CA PRO A 136 4.53 7.80 -0.12
C PRO A 136 4.81 9.25 -0.52
N SER A 137 4.64 9.56 -1.80
CA SER A 137 4.60 10.94 -2.26
C SER A 137 3.27 11.62 -1.90
N PRO A 138 3.17 12.95 -1.95
CA PRO A 138 1.88 13.64 -1.77
C PRO A 138 0.80 13.17 -2.75
N LEU A 139 1.17 12.90 -4.01
CA LEU A 139 0.24 12.37 -5.02
C LEU A 139 -0.26 10.98 -4.64
N HIS A 140 0.64 10.09 -4.22
CA HIS A 140 0.30 8.74 -3.75
C HIS A 140 -0.68 8.78 -2.57
N THR A 141 -0.44 9.69 -1.62
CA THR A 141 -1.32 9.89 -0.46
C THR A 141 -2.70 10.39 -0.90
N ARG A 142 -2.76 11.34 -1.85
CA ARG A 142 -4.03 11.85 -2.39
C ARG A 142 -4.80 10.79 -3.15
N ALA A 143 -4.14 9.99 -3.99
CA ALA A 143 -4.78 8.90 -4.72
C ALA A 143 -5.35 7.84 -3.76
N THR A 144 -4.56 7.43 -2.77
CA THR A 144 -5.02 6.51 -1.72
C THR A 144 -6.24 7.07 -0.98
N ALA A 145 -6.22 8.36 -0.62
CA ALA A 145 -7.32 9.01 0.09
C ALA A 145 -8.60 9.11 -0.77
N ALA A 146 -8.47 9.54 -2.03
CA ALA A 146 -9.59 9.62 -2.96
C ALA A 146 -10.25 8.26 -3.18
N PHE A 147 -9.44 7.21 -3.30
CA PHE A 147 -9.95 5.85 -3.47
C PHE A 147 -10.58 5.28 -2.20
N THR A 148 -9.96 5.51 -1.05
CA THR A 148 -10.54 5.17 0.26
C THR A 148 -11.90 5.86 0.44
N TYR A 149 -12.06 7.09 -0.03
CA TYR A 149 -13.33 7.80 0.01
C TYR A 149 -14.39 7.13 -0.88
N GLN A 150 -14.03 6.72 -2.10
CA GLN A 150 -14.93 5.98 -3.00
C GLN A 150 -15.41 4.67 -2.38
N ILE A 151 -14.51 3.89 -1.76
CA ILE A 151 -14.90 2.65 -1.05
C ILE A 151 -15.92 2.95 0.05
N LEU A 152 -15.67 3.98 0.87
CA LEU A 152 -16.58 4.35 1.95
C LEU A 152 -17.95 4.79 1.43
N ALA A 153 -17.99 5.60 0.37
CA ALA A 153 -19.25 6.01 -0.27
C ALA A 153 -20.02 4.81 -0.84
N SER A 154 -19.33 3.85 -1.46
CA SER A 154 -19.96 2.62 -1.92
C SER A 154 -20.51 1.78 -0.77
N LEU A 155 -19.76 1.62 0.33
CA LEU A 155 -20.24 0.89 1.52
C LEU A 155 -21.48 1.55 2.13
N ASP A 156 -21.53 2.88 2.16
CA ASP A 156 -22.68 3.65 2.66
C ASP A 156 -23.92 3.44 1.79
N ASN A 157 -23.77 3.54 0.46
CA ASN A 157 -24.85 3.28 -0.49
C ASN A 157 -25.40 1.84 -0.41
N MET A 158 -24.59 0.89 0.07
CA MET A 158 -25.01 -0.51 0.28
C MET A 158 -25.57 -0.76 1.69
N GLY A 159 -25.59 0.24 2.58
CA GLY A 159 -25.99 0.05 3.98
C GLY A 159 -24.99 -0.73 4.84
N LEU A 160 -23.77 -0.96 4.33
CA LEU A 160 -22.74 -1.79 4.97
C LEU A 160 -21.70 -0.98 5.75
N LEU A 161 -21.78 0.36 5.75
CA LEU A 161 -20.79 1.21 6.41
C LEU A 161 -20.65 0.91 7.91
N SER A 162 -21.75 0.56 8.58
CA SER A 162 -21.76 0.20 10.00
C SER A 162 -21.14 -1.18 10.28
N GLU A 163 -21.02 -2.03 9.27
CA GLU A 163 -20.47 -3.39 9.38
C GLU A 163 -18.96 -3.44 9.14
N VAL A 164 -18.36 -2.35 8.64
CA VAL A 164 -16.96 -2.29 8.25
C VAL A 164 -16.18 -1.34 9.16
N ASN A 165 -15.05 -1.82 9.67
CA ASN A 165 -14.08 -1.02 10.38
C ASN A 165 -12.95 -0.59 9.45
N LYS A 166 -12.76 0.72 9.29
CA LYS A 166 -11.59 1.27 8.61
C LYS A 166 -10.35 1.10 9.50
N ARG A 167 -9.46 0.18 9.13
CA ARG A 167 -8.20 -0.12 9.84
C ARG A 167 -7.02 0.72 9.37
N ARG A 168 -7.19 1.56 8.34
CA ARG A 168 -6.14 2.51 7.86
C ARG A 168 -4.84 1.76 7.54
N ARG A 169 -3.72 2.11 8.16
CA ARG A 169 -2.38 1.56 7.89
C ARG A 169 -1.98 0.49 8.91
N THR A 170 -2.96 -0.18 9.53
CA THR A 170 -2.67 -1.19 10.55
C THR A 170 -1.74 -2.25 9.98
N ARG A 171 -0.61 -2.43 10.64
CA ARG A 171 0.37 -3.47 10.33
C ARG A 171 -0.28 -4.82 10.54
N VAL A 172 -0.12 -5.68 9.54
CA VAL A 172 -0.52 -7.07 9.60
C VAL A 172 0.75 -7.91 9.62
N THR A 173 0.79 -8.90 10.50
CA THR A 173 1.92 -9.81 10.61
C THR A 173 1.41 -11.24 10.54
N ASP A 174 2.02 -12.01 9.66
CA ASP A 174 1.71 -13.43 9.48
C ASP A 174 2.98 -14.22 9.37
N MET A 175 3.07 -15.30 10.14
CA MET A 175 4.24 -16.16 10.22
C MET A 175 5.54 -15.33 10.32
N LEU A 176 6.19 -15.11 9.17
CA LEU A 176 7.50 -14.51 9.00
C LEU A 176 7.47 -13.23 8.13
N VAL A 177 6.28 -12.71 7.79
CA VAL A 177 6.10 -11.49 7.00
C VAL A 177 5.25 -10.48 7.76
N SER A 178 5.70 -9.24 7.82
CA SER A 178 4.98 -8.12 8.43
C SER A 178 4.84 -6.99 7.42
N LYS A 179 3.64 -6.46 7.22
CA LYS A 179 3.37 -5.44 6.18
C LYS A 179 2.40 -4.36 6.67
N GLU A 180 2.64 -3.12 6.25
CA GLU A 180 1.72 -1.99 6.42
C GLU A 180 1.10 -1.60 5.08
N PRO A 181 -0.24 -1.70 4.94
CA PRO A 181 -0.92 -1.26 3.73
C PRO A 181 -1.05 0.27 3.66
N ASP A 182 -1.42 0.80 2.49
CA ASP A 182 -1.74 2.23 2.36
C ASP A 182 -3.08 2.58 3.02
N SER A 183 -4.05 1.69 2.91
CA SER A 183 -5.34 1.69 3.61
C SER A 183 -5.84 0.26 3.76
N SER A 184 -6.65 -0.03 4.76
CA SER A 184 -7.30 -1.32 4.91
C SER A 184 -8.62 -1.22 5.65
N PHE A 185 -9.45 -2.23 5.41
CA PHE A 185 -10.78 -2.39 5.98
C PHE A 185 -10.95 -3.83 6.41
N ALA A 186 -11.69 -4.03 7.49
CA ALA A 186 -12.10 -5.35 7.94
C ALA A 186 -13.57 -5.30 8.31
N ARG A 187 -14.27 -6.42 8.17
CA ARG A 187 -15.58 -6.56 8.81
C ARG A 187 -15.45 -6.39 10.32
N ARG A 188 -16.47 -5.83 10.96
CA ARG A 188 -16.47 -5.53 12.40
C ARG A 188 -16.53 -6.79 13.25
N ASP A 189 -17.16 -7.85 12.75
CA ASP A 189 -17.27 -9.17 13.40
C ASP A 189 -16.02 -10.05 13.23
N CYS A 190 -15.06 -9.62 12.41
CA CYS A 190 -13.84 -10.36 12.13
C CYS A 190 -12.77 -10.12 13.21
N SER A 191 -12.56 -11.13 14.06
CA SER A 191 -11.70 -11.08 15.24
C SER A 191 -10.25 -11.48 15.00
N ASP A 192 -9.92 -12.02 13.83
CA ASP A 192 -8.60 -12.56 13.48
C ASP A 192 -7.50 -11.47 13.30
N GLY A 193 -7.87 -10.19 13.37
CA GLY A 193 -6.95 -9.07 13.17
C GLY A 193 -6.61 -8.80 11.70
N TRP A 194 -7.14 -9.59 10.76
CA TRP A 194 -6.90 -9.46 9.33
C TRP A 194 -7.82 -8.44 8.66
N PRO A 195 -7.31 -7.66 7.70
CA PRO A 195 -8.16 -6.88 6.81
C PRO A 195 -8.84 -7.78 5.79
N SER A 196 -10.13 -7.55 5.56
CA SER A 196 -10.88 -8.17 4.46
C SER A 196 -10.57 -7.49 3.12
N VAL A 197 -10.22 -6.20 3.18
CA VAL A 197 -9.85 -5.40 2.00
C VAL A 197 -8.58 -4.62 2.31
N VAL A 198 -7.61 -4.72 1.40
CA VAL A 198 -6.38 -3.92 1.43
C VAL A 198 -6.33 -3.03 0.20
N VAL A 199 -5.94 -1.78 0.42
CA VAL A 199 -5.67 -0.79 -0.63
C VAL A 199 -4.16 -0.57 -0.69
N GLU A 200 -3.62 -0.79 -1.88
CA GLU A 200 -2.25 -0.45 -2.22
C GLU A 200 -2.24 0.47 -3.43
N CYS A 201 -1.60 1.62 -3.29
CA CYS A 201 -1.28 2.50 -4.39
C CYS A 201 0.20 2.31 -4.75
N GLY A 202 0.49 2.08 -6.02
CA GLY A 202 1.82 1.72 -6.49
C GLY A 202 2.33 2.57 -7.64
N TRP A 203 3.60 2.35 -7.98
CA TRP A 203 4.23 2.92 -9.15
C TRP A 203 3.69 2.23 -10.41
N TRP A 204 3.44 2.95 -11.50
CA TRP A 204 2.90 2.34 -12.72
C TRP A 204 3.80 1.28 -13.35
N GLY A 205 5.12 1.41 -13.21
CA GLY A 205 6.06 0.36 -13.62
C GLY A 205 5.94 -0.95 -12.82
N SER A 206 5.24 -0.93 -11.67
CA SER A 206 4.95 -2.12 -10.88
C SER A 206 3.59 -2.76 -11.20
N LEU A 207 2.87 -2.35 -12.26
CA LEU A 207 1.54 -2.88 -12.60
C LEU A 207 1.53 -4.42 -12.74
N GLY A 208 2.51 -4.99 -13.43
CA GLY A 208 2.63 -6.46 -13.57
C GLY A 208 2.94 -7.20 -12.25
N HIS A 209 3.32 -6.48 -11.20
CA HIS A 209 3.56 -7.04 -9.87
C HIS A 209 2.33 -6.91 -9.01
N LEU A 210 1.69 -5.74 -9.02
CA LEU A 210 0.44 -5.56 -8.33
C LEU A 210 -0.61 -6.57 -8.80
N ARG A 211 -0.63 -6.93 -10.09
CA ARG A 211 -1.44 -8.05 -10.60
C ARG A 211 -1.05 -9.38 -9.98
N ARG A 212 0.24 -9.72 -9.93
CA ARG A 212 0.75 -10.97 -9.33
C ARG A 212 0.56 -11.06 -7.82
N ASP A 213 0.61 -9.93 -7.10
CA ASP A 213 0.31 -9.86 -5.66
C ASP A 213 -1.18 -10.13 -5.39
N VAL A 214 -2.06 -9.92 -6.39
CA VAL A 214 -3.49 -10.24 -6.32
C VAL A 214 -3.78 -11.67 -6.78
N GLU A 215 -2.86 -12.38 -7.43
CA GLU A 215 -3.07 -13.74 -7.97
C GLU A 215 -2.53 -14.86 -7.05
N MET A 216 -2.06 -14.52 -5.84
CA MET A 216 -1.57 -15.46 -4.82
C MET A 216 -2.53 -15.54 -3.64
#